data_AF-A0A949E2Z0-F1
#
_entry.id   AF-A0A949E2Z0-F1
#
_cell.length_a   1.000
_cell.length_b   1.000
_cell.length_c   1.000
_cell.angle_alpha   90.00
_cell.angle_beta   90.00
_cell.angle_gamma   90.00
#
_symmetry.space_group_name_H-M   'P 1'
#
loop_
_entity.id
_entity.type
_entity.pdbx_description
1 polymer ?
#
loop_
_entity_poly.entity_id
_entity_poly.type
_entity_poly.pdbx_seq_one_letter_code
_entity_poly.pdbx_strand_id
1 'polypeptide(L)'
;MAQELTEYLEGRSVSRFASVPHYFRDGDFVTFYVSDERYYAERVDQLLTVYRSATTGAMIGCKIKGVRHILSTLGDFAVVVRDGAIQLGLFFLAAALDIDPSKRRFYHEVARLAKDLCIAPDELPVMAA
;
A
#
# COMPACT_ATOMS: atom_id res chain seq x y z
N MET A 1 -11.01 -23.65 -26.14
CA MET A 1 -9.69 -24.29 -26.03
C MET A 1 -8.88 -23.48 -25.05
N ALA A 2 -8.49 -24.06 -23.93
CA ALA A 2 -7.66 -23.36 -22.95
C ALA A 2 -6.22 -23.34 -23.49
N GLN A 3 -5.69 -22.16 -23.78
CA GLN A 3 -4.24 -22.02 -24.00
C GLN A 3 -3.55 -22.35 -22.68
N GLU A 4 -2.62 -23.29 -22.73
CA GLU A 4 -1.73 -23.60 -21.61
C GLU A 4 -1.00 -22.31 -21.23
N LEU A 5 -0.96 -21.97 -19.93
CA LEU A 5 -0.36 -20.73 -19.41
C LEU A 5 1.09 -20.53 -19.92
N THR A 6 1.78 -21.64 -20.20
CA THR A 6 3.12 -21.70 -20.77
C THR A 6 3.21 -21.04 -22.15
N GLU A 7 2.28 -21.30 -23.07
CA GLU A 7 2.23 -20.68 -24.41
C GLU A 7 1.98 -19.16 -24.33
N TYR A 8 1.24 -18.71 -23.31
CA TYR A 8 0.97 -17.28 -23.10
C TYR A 8 2.21 -16.51 -22.61
N LEU A 9 3.13 -17.20 -21.93
CA LEU A 9 4.33 -16.62 -21.35
C LEU A 9 5.53 -16.66 -22.33
N GLU A 10 5.50 -17.50 -23.36
CA GLU A 10 6.54 -17.55 -24.38
C GLU A 10 6.66 -16.20 -25.14
N GLY A 11 7.88 -15.65 -25.16
CA GLY A 11 8.19 -14.41 -25.86
C GLY A 11 7.86 -13.11 -25.11
N ARG A 12 7.28 -13.18 -23.91
CA ARG A 12 7.08 -11.99 -23.06
C ARG A 12 8.24 -11.84 -22.10
N SER A 13 8.96 -10.72 -22.19
CA SER A 13 9.94 -10.37 -21.17
C SER A 13 9.22 -10.05 -19.86
N VAL A 14 9.60 -10.72 -18.79
CA VAL A 14 9.09 -10.39 -17.45
C VAL A 14 9.59 -8.98 -17.13
N SER A 15 8.66 -8.04 -17.00
CA SER A 15 8.97 -6.68 -16.53
C SER A 15 9.77 -6.78 -15.25
N ARG A 16 10.85 -6.00 -15.12
CA ARG A 16 11.54 -5.87 -13.84
C ARG A 16 10.53 -5.40 -12.79
N PHE A 17 10.63 -5.94 -11.59
CA PHE A 17 9.81 -5.53 -10.47
C PHE A 17 9.89 -4.01 -10.26
N ALA A 18 8.73 -3.38 -10.09
CA ALA A 18 8.61 -1.97 -9.76
C ALA A 18 7.72 -1.84 -8.53
N SER A 19 8.20 -1.12 -7.52
CA SER A 19 7.45 -0.82 -6.30
C SER A 19 6.38 0.22 -6.62
N VAL A 20 5.23 -0.24 -7.08
CA VAL A 20 4.08 0.62 -7.42
C VAL A 20 2.95 0.33 -6.43
N PRO A 21 2.52 1.34 -5.65
CA PRO A 21 1.31 1.22 -4.85
C PRO A 21 0.09 1.07 -5.74
N HIS A 22 -0.87 0.24 -5.32
CA HIS A 22 -2.14 0.05 -6.00
C HIS A 22 -3.31 0.20 -5.05
N TYR A 23 -4.26 1.04 -5.41
CA TYR A 23 -5.55 1.14 -4.72
C TYR A 23 -6.58 0.19 -5.30
N PHE A 24 -7.25 -0.55 -4.43
CA PHE A 24 -8.35 -1.44 -4.77
C PHE A 24 -9.66 -0.85 -4.28
N ARG A 25 -10.44 -0.31 -5.21
CA ARG A 25 -11.70 0.40 -4.94
C ARG A 25 -12.73 -0.46 -4.22
N ASP A 26 -12.89 -1.73 -4.63
CA ASP A 26 -13.92 -2.62 -4.10
C ASP A 26 -13.67 -3.03 -2.64
N GLY A 27 -12.40 -3.09 -2.24
CA GLY A 27 -12.00 -3.46 -0.88
C GLY A 27 -11.59 -2.27 0.00
N ASP A 28 -11.61 -1.06 -0.56
CA ASP A 28 -11.09 0.18 0.04
C ASP A 28 -9.72 0.00 0.72
N PHE A 29 -8.74 -0.47 -0.03
CA PHE A 29 -7.39 -0.67 0.49
C PHE A 29 -6.30 -0.31 -0.53
N VAL A 30 -5.16 0.14 -0.03
CA VAL A 30 -3.93 0.25 -0.82
C VAL A 30 -3.01 -0.91 -0.46
N THR A 31 -2.32 -1.45 -1.45
CA THR A 31 -1.23 -2.39 -1.27
C THR A 31 0.02 -1.88 -1.95
N PHE A 32 1.19 -2.16 -1.41
CA PHE A 32 2.45 -1.98 -2.13
C PHE A 32 3.47 -3.02 -1.69
N TYR A 33 4.45 -3.25 -2.55
CA TYR A 33 5.56 -4.18 -2.35
C TYR A 33 6.85 -3.47 -2.67
N VAL A 34 7.93 -3.78 -1.95
CA VAL A 34 9.29 -3.25 -2.21
C VAL A 34 10.21 -4.29 -2.86
N SER A 35 9.81 -5.56 -2.87
CA SER A 35 10.50 -6.66 -3.56
C SER A 35 9.50 -7.70 -4.08
N ASP A 36 9.90 -8.52 -5.06
CA ASP A 36 9.13 -9.62 -5.66
C ASP A 36 9.35 -10.97 -4.97
N GLU A 37 9.92 -10.96 -3.76
CA GLU A 37 10.28 -12.19 -3.05
C GLU A 37 9.07 -12.90 -2.42
N ARG A 38 9.24 -14.19 -2.10
CA ARG A 38 8.21 -14.96 -1.39
C ARG A 38 7.95 -14.37 0.00
N TYR A 39 6.69 -14.26 0.38
CA TYR A 39 6.30 -13.61 1.62
C TYR A 39 5.13 -14.29 2.33
N TYR A 40 4.95 -13.94 3.60
CA TYR A 40 3.74 -14.23 4.37
C TYR A 40 3.12 -12.92 4.89
N ALA A 41 1.81 -12.95 5.13
CA ALA A 41 1.07 -11.80 5.61
C ALA A 41 0.86 -11.88 7.13
N GLU A 42 1.13 -10.78 7.83
CA GLU A 42 0.93 -10.65 9.27
C GLU A 42 -0.04 -9.49 9.54
N ARG A 43 -1.20 -9.79 10.12
CA ARG A 43 -2.21 -8.78 10.47
C ARG A 43 -1.80 -8.08 11.76
N VAL A 44 -1.48 -6.79 11.66
CA VAL A 44 -1.09 -5.96 12.82
C VAL A 44 -2.35 -5.51 13.57
N ASP A 45 -3.37 -5.07 12.82
CA ASP A 45 -4.67 -4.67 13.34
C ASP A 45 -5.77 -4.73 12.27
N GLN A 46 -6.87 -4.02 12.51
CA GLN A 46 -8.00 -4.02 11.59
C GLN A 46 -7.69 -3.36 10.25
N LEU A 47 -6.80 -2.36 10.24
CA LEU A 47 -6.43 -1.53 9.10
C LEU A 47 -5.17 -2.05 8.40
N LEU A 48 -4.13 -2.41 9.16
CA LEU A 48 -2.81 -2.75 8.62
C LEU A 48 -2.53 -4.26 8.63
N THR A 49 -2.06 -4.74 7.48
CA THR A 49 -1.44 -6.05 7.31
C THR A 49 -0.08 -5.84 6.66
N VAL A 50 0.99 -6.38 7.26
CA VAL A 50 2.34 -6.25 6.73
C VAL A 50 2.72 -7.53 5.97
N TYR A 51 3.54 -7.37 4.93
CA TYR A 51 4.10 -8.49 4.19
C TYR A 51 5.55 -8.67 4.59
N ARG A 52 5.93 -9.88 4.97
CA ARG A 52 7.30 -10.20 5.41
C ARG A 52 7.92 -11.25 4.51
N SER A 53 9.19 -11.04 4.14
CA SER A 53 10.00 -12.03 3.44
C SER A 53 9.96 -13.36 4.20
N ALA A 54 9.64 -14.43 3.49
CA ALA A 54 9.66 -15.78 4.04
C ALA A 54 11.10 -16.24 4.36
N THR A 55 12.10 -15.62 3.71
CA THR A 55 13.52 -15.95 3.87
C THR A 55 14.16 -15.17 5.01
N THR A 56 13.90 -13.86 5.08
CA THR A 56 14.63 -12.96 6.00
C THR A 56 13.77 -12.44 7.16
N GLY A 57 12.44 -12.56 7.08
CA GLY A 57 11.50 -11.93 8.02
C GLY A 57 11.41 -10.40 7.90
N ALA A 58 12.19 -9.79 7.00
CA ALA A 58 12.15 -8.35 6.74
C ALA A 58 10.78 -7.95 6.17
N MET A 59 10.33 -6.73 6.48
CA MET A 59 9.11 -6.19 5.91
C MET A 59 9.34 -5.79 4.46
N ILE A 60 8.48 -6.28 3.56
CA ILE A 60 8.62 -6.12 2.11
C ILE A 60 7.40 -5.45 1.46
N GLY A 61 6.48 -4.93 2.27
CA GLY A 61 5.26 -4.32 1.77
C GLY A 61 4.17 -4.31 2.83
N CYS A 62 3.00 -3.82 2.45
CA CYS A 62 1.83 -3.87 3.30
C CYS A 62 0.54 -3.74 2.49
N LYS A 63 -0.56 -3.99 3.19
CA LYS A 63 -1.91 -3.61 2.84
C LYS A 63 -2.50 -2.77 3.96
N ILE A 64 -3.05 -1.61 3.59
CA ILE A 64 -3.76 -0.70 4.48
C ILE A 64 -5.20 -0.51 4.00
N LYS A 65 -6.17 -0.82 4.87
CA LYS A 65 -7.61 -0.65 4.61
C LYS A 65 -8.12 0.70 5.10
N GLY A 66 -9.31 1.09 4.65
CA GLY A 66 -10.01 2.30 5.11
C GLY A 66 -9.45 3.57 4.48
N VAL A 67 -8.97 3.48 3.24
CA VAL A 67 -8.29 4.57 2.52
C VAL A 67 -9.18 5.80 2.42
N ARG A 68 -10.47 5.63 2.11
CA ARG A 68 -11.42 6.76 2.07
C ARG A 68 -11.55 7.46 3.41
N HIS A 69 -11.59 6.70 4.50
CA HIS A 69 -11.67 7.27 5.85
C HIS A 69 -10.39 8.03 6.19
N ILE A 70 -9.22 7.43 5.93
CA ILE A 70 -7.92 8.07 6.14
C ILE A 70 -7.82 9.37 5.33
N LEU A 71 -8.28 9.38 4.08
CA LEU A 71 -8.31 10.57 3.23
C LEU A 71 -9.25 11.65 3.76
N SER A 72 -10.44 11.28 4.25
CA SER A 72 -11.35 12.22 4.91
C SER A 72 -10.67 12.88 6.11
N THR A 73 -10.03 12.08 6.98
CA THR A 73 -9.28 12.58 8.13
C THR A 73 -8.15 13.52 7.69
N LEU A 74 -7.38 13.17 6.66
CA LEU A 74 -6.34 14.04 6.10
C LEU A 74 -6.91 15.36 5.55
N GLY A 75 -8.07 15.30 4.89
CA GLY A 75 -8.82 16.47 4.43
C GLY A 75 -9.22 17.41 5.57
N ASP A 76 -9.69 16.85 6.69
CA ASP A 76 -10.01 17.60 7.92
C ASP A 76 -8.77 18.30 8.52
N PHE A 77 -7.56 17.77 8.28
CA PHE A 77 -6.29 18.38 8.65
C PHE A 77 -5.71 19.33 7.57
N ALA A 78 -6.51 19.71 6.58
CA ALA A 78 -6.11 20.59 5.48
C ALA A 78 -4.92 20.06 4.64
N VAL A 79 -4.70 18.74 4.62
CA VAL A 79 -3.72 18.12 3.71
C VAL A 79 -4.32 18.10 2.31
N VAL A 80 -3.91 19.07 1.48
CA VAL A 80 -4.35 19.18 0.10
C VAL A 80 -3.42 18.38 -0.80
N VAL A 81 -3.99 17.43 -1.56
CA VAL A 81 -3.28 16.69 -2.61
C VAL A 81 -3.08 17.63 -3.80
N ARG A 82 -1.88 18.22 -3.92
CA ARG A 82 -1.49 18.97 -5.12
C ARG A 82 -0.76 18.04 -6.08
N ASP A 83 -1.08 18.15 -7.37
CA ASP A 83 -0.60 17.27 -8.46
C ASP A 83 -1.07 15.81 -8.39
N GLY A 84 -2.06 15.53 -7.53
CA GLY A 84 -2.81 14.27 -7.52
C GLY A 84 -2.07 13.06 -6.94
N ALA A 85 -0.77 13.16 -6.70
CA ALA A 85 0.01 12.13 -6.06
C ALA A 85 0.04 12.33 -4.53
N ILE A 86 -0.32 11.30 -3.76
CA ILE A 86 -0.19 11.31 -2.29
C ILE A 86 0.98 10.43 -1.90
N GLN A 87 1.90 10.97 -1.09
CA GLN A 87 2.95 10.17 -0.47
C GLN A 87 2.34 9.21 0.55
N LEU A 88 2.68 7.92 0.43
CA LEU A 88 2.21 6.88 1.33
C LEU A 88 2.58 7.15 2.81
N GLY A 89 3.67 7.89 3.07
CA GLY A 89 4.03 8.32 4.42
C GLY A 89 2.91 9.09 5.15
N LEU A 90 2.12 9.90 4.44
CA LEU A 90 0.98 10.64 5.00
C LEU A 90 -0.18 9.71 5.40
N PHE A 91 -0.42 8.63 4.64
CA PHE A 91 -1.42 7.62 4.99
C PHE A 91 -1.09 6.93 6.29
N PHE A 92 0.17 6.52 6.47
CA PHE A 92 0.60 5.85 7.70
C PHE A 92 0.63 6.79 8.90
N LEU A 93 0.94 8.08 8.68
CA LEU A 93 0.84 9.08 9.73
C LEU A 93 -0.60 9.24 10.21
N ALA A 94 -1.54 9.47 9.30
CA ALA A 94 -2.95 9.64 9.63
C ALA A 94 -3.54 8.39 10.28
N ALA A 95 -3.23 7.20 9.75
CA ALA A 95 -3.66 5.96 10.36
C ALA A 95 -3.07 5.78 11.76
N ALA A 96 -1.82 6.19 12.02
CA ALA A 96 -1.20 6.06 13.34
C ALA A 96 -1.78 6.99 14.42
N LEU A 97 -2.54 8.03 14.04
CA LEU A 97 -3.16 8.96 15.00
C LEU A 97 -4.26 8.29 15.85
N ASP A 98 -4.96 7.31 15.29
CA ASP A 98 -6.12 6.66 15.91
C ASP A 98 -5.82 5.26 16.48
N ILE A 99 -4.53 4.94 16.68
CA ILE A 99 -4.09 3.57 17.00
C ILE A 99 -3.38 3.48 18.34
N ASP A 100 -3.56 2.32 18.97
CA ASP A 100 -2.83 1.85 20.15
C ASP A 100 -1.32 2.16 20.04
N PRO A 101 -0.74 2.86 21.05
CA PRO A 101 0.68 3.19 21.09
C PRO A 101 1.63 2.02 20.83
N SER A 102 1.26 0.80 21.23
CA SER A 102 2.07 -0.41 21.03
C SER A 102 2.25 -0.79 19.56
N LYS A 103 1.35 -0.37 18.67
CA LYS A 103 1.36 -0.70 17.24
C LYS A 103 2.00 0.37 16.36
N ARG A 104 2.26 1.56 16.91
CA ARG A 104 2.89 2.69 16.17
C ARG A 104 4.21 2.32 15.52
N ARG A 105 4.98 1.40 16.13
CA ARG A 105 6.25 0.93 15.55
C ARG A 105 6.08 0.36 14.13
N PHE A 106 5.03 -0.42 13.88
CA PHE A 106 4.77 -1.01 12.57
C PHE A 106 4.41 0.07 11.55
N TYR A 107 3.57 1.02 11.92
CA TYR A 107 3.22 2.15 11.06
C TYR A 107 4.43 3.01 10.70
N HIS A 108 5.33 3.26 11.65
CA HIS A 108 6.59 3.96 11.39
C HIS A 108 7.52 3.19 10.45
N GLU A 109 7.61 1.87 10.60
CA GLU A 109 8.44 1.02 9.73
C GLU A 109 7.92 1.03 8.29
N VAL A 110 6.61 0.85 8.10
CA VAL A 110 5.98 0.92 6.78
C VAL A 110 6.11 2.32 6.18
N ALA A 111 5.90 3.39 6.96
CA ALA A 111 6.05 4.77 6.50
C ALA A 111 7.47 5.04 6.00
N ARG A 112 8.49 4.48 6.66
CA ARG A 112 9.89 4.59 6.25
C ARG A 112 10.15 3.87 4.93
N LEU A 113 9.57 2.69 4.74
CA LEU A 113 9.67 1.93 3.49
C LEU A 113 8.95 2.63 2.33
N ALA A 114 7.84 3.30 2.62
CA ALA A 114 6.99 3.94 1.63
C ALA A 114 7.30 5.43 1.40
N LYS A 115 8.37 5.96 2.00
CA LYS A 115 8.65 7.41 2.05
C LYS A 115 8.73 8.07 0.67
N ASP A 116 9.21 7.33 -0.33
CA ASP A 116 9.42 7.82 -1.71
C ASP A 116 8.33 7.30 -2.67
N LEU A 117 7.31 6.61 -2.14
CA LEU A 117 6.23 6.02 -2.94
C LEU A 117 5.00 6.92 -2.93
N CYS A 118 4.46 7.13 -4.12
CA CYS A 118 3.24 7.89 -4.33
C CYS A 118 2.16 6.99 -4.93
N ILE A 119 0.91 7.21 -4.52
CA ILE A 119 -0.26 6.64 -5.21
C ILE A 119 -0.69 7.65 -6.27
N ALA A 120 -0.95 7.17 -7.48
CA ALA A 120 -1.38 8.01 -8.58
C ALA A 120 -2.83 8.52 -8.37
N PRO A 121 -3.15 9.75 -8.84
CA PRO A 121 -4.46 10.37 -8.62
C PRO A 121 -5.64 9.59 -9.19
N ASP A 122 -5.45 8.97 -10.35
CA ASP A 122 -6.45 8.15 -11.05
C ASP A 122 -6.76 6.85 -10.30
N GLU A 123 -5.82 6.39 -9.49
CA GLU A 123 -6.03 5.27 -8.58
C GLU A 123 -6.72 5.69 -7.27
N LEU A 124 -6.75 6.97 -6.87
CA LEU A 124 -7.38 7.36 -5.62
C LEU A 124 -8.92 7.44 -5.72
N PRO A 125 -9.65 7.19 -4.63
CA PRO A 125 -11.09 7.45 -4.62
C PRO A 125 -11.35 8.95 -4.78
N VAL A 126 -12.31 9.30 -5.66
CA VAL A 126 -12.75 10.69 -5.81
C VAL A 126 -13.36 11.15 -4.49
N MET A 127 -12.73 12.12 -3.83
CA MET A 127 -13.30 12.76 -2.66
C MET A 127 -14.43 13.67 -3.12
N ALA A 128 -15.66 13.40 -2.69
CA ALA A 128 -16.75 14.36 -2.85
C ALA A 128 -16.44 15.57 -1.95
N ALA A 129 -16.39 16.75 -2.56
CA ALA A 129 -16.30 18.03 -1.86
C ALA A 129 -17.57 18.32 -1.05
#